data_AF-A0A937FYE6-F1
#
_entry.id   AF-A0A937FYE6-F1
#
_cell.length_a   1.000
_cell.length_b   1.000
_cell.length_c   1.000
_cell.angle_alpha   90.00
_cell.angle_beta   90.00
_cell.angle_gamma   90.00
#
_symmetry.space_group_name_H-M   'P 1'
#
loop_
_entity.id
_entity.type
_entity.pdbx_description
1 polymer ?
#
loop_
_entity_poly.entity_id
_entity_poly.type
_entity_poly.pdbx_seq_one_letter_code
_entity_poly.pdbx_strand_id
1 'polypeptide(L)'
;MKIETIHATVGEKISYFRTKLGLSQVELAEKLQESTGELCDRHAVSRFENGHRKLPINYVPILAQIFGITTDELFYSAEQLRKTNKDPFGTQVADYRKLAEDNPKEAAGKALEALLQAKNEVQTLKEQLRKCEEELEKKSTLVKKYAALSKMLNKLQEEDQ
;
A
#
# COMPACT_ATOMS: atom_id res chain seq x y z
N MET A 1 -5.09 24.76 14.05
CA MET A 1 -4.29 24.60 12.81
C MET A 1 -5.23 24.81 11.64
N LYS A 2 -5.08 25.91 10.87
CA LYS A 2 -5.91 26.17 9.69
C LYS A 2 -5.44 25.24 8.57
N ILE A 3 -6.31 24.37 8.08
CA ILE A 3 -6.04 23.60 6.86
C ILE A 3 -6.28 24.57 5.71
N GLU A 4 -5.21 25.15 5.16
CA GLU A 4 -5.31 25.96 3.94
C GLU A 4 -5.72 25.03 2.79
N THR A 5 -6.91 25.28 2.24
CA THR A 5 -7.45 24.53 1.11
C THR A 5 -6.64 24.89 -0.13
N ILE A 6 -5.72 24.00 -0.53
CA ILE A 6 -4.95 24.19 -1.77
C ILE A 6 -5.79 23.70 -2.96
N HIS A 7 -6.31 24.62 -3.76
CA HIS A 7 -6.83 24.34 -5.10
C HIS A 7 -5.67 24.24 -6.10
N ALA A 8 -4.84 23.21 -5.92
CA ALA A 8 -3.60 23.03 -6.67
C ALA A 8 -3.71 21.90 -7.71
N THR A 9 -3.08 22.13 -8.85
CA THR A 9 -2.66 21.11 -9.80
C THR A 9 -1.74 20.08 -9.13
N VAL A 10 -1.58 18.91 -9.75
CA VAL A 10 -0.64 17.87 -9.27
C VAL A 10 0.78 18.41 -9.14
N GLY A 11 1.23 19.26 -10.08
CA GLY A 11 2.56 19.88 -10.03
C GLY A 11 2.76 20.77 -8.80
N GLU A 12 1.78 21.62 -8.49
CA GLU A 12 1.81 22.46 -7.29
C GLU A 12 1.80 21.64 -6.01
N LYS A 13 1.07 20.51 -5.99
CA LYS A 13 1.08 19.58 -4.85
C LYS A 13 2.43 18.89 -4.68
N ILE A 14 3.08 18.46 -5.77
CA ILE A 14 4.45 17.91 -5.71
C ILE A 14 5.39 18.95 -5.08
N SER A 15 5.34 20.20 -5.54
CA SER A 15 6.14 21.29 -4.97
C SER A 15 5.85 21.53 -3.49
N TYR A 16 4.56 21.52 -3.11
CA TYR A 16 4.13 21.68 -1.73
C TYR A 16 4.67 20.56 -0.82
N PHE A 17 4.47 19.29 -1.19
CA PHE A 17 4.92 18.18 -0.35
C PHE A 17 6.44 18.06 -0.32
N ARG A 18 7.12 18.34 -1.45
CA ARG A 18 8.58 18.40 -1.50
C ARG A 18 9.13 19.44 -0.52
N THR A 19 8.60 20.67 -0.57
CA THR A 19 9.07 21.78 0.30
C THR A 19 8.71 21.54 1.75
N LYS A 20 7.55 20.94 2.05
CA LYS A 20 7.15 20.53 3.40
C LYS A 20 8.12 19.53 4.04
N LEU A 21 8.73 18.66 3.24
CA LEU A 21 9.77 17.73 3.67
C LEU A 21 11.18 18.34 3.68
N GLY A 22 11.34 19.61 3.30
CA GLY A 22 12.63 20.28 3.22
C GLY A 22 13.50 19.80 2.05
N LEU A 23 12.94 19.10 1.07
CA LEU A 23 13.68 18.56 -0.07
C LEU A 23 13.87 19.63 -1.16
N SER A 24 15.06 19.68 -1.72
CA SER A 24 15.34 20.37 -2.98
C SER A 24 14.83 19.56 -4.19
N GLN A 25 14.71 20.22 -5.34
CA GLN A 25 14.33 19.52 -6.59
C GLN A 25 15.37 18.47 -7.01
N VAL A 26 16.63 18.65 -6.62
CA VAL A 26 17.71 17.67 -6.86
C VAL A 26 17.49 16.44 -5.99
N GLU A 27 17.27 16.62 -4.69
CA GLU A 27 17.06 15.50 -3.76
C GLU A 27 15.77 14.71 -4.08
N LEU A 28 14.72 15.39 -4.54
CA LEU A 28 13.52 14.67 -5.02
C LEU A 28 13.82 13.85 -6.28
N ALA A 29 14.64 14.37 -7.20
CA ALA A 29 15.03 13.67 -8.41
C ALA A 29 15.88 12.43 -8.08
N GLU A 30 16.83 12.57 -7.16
CA GLU A 30 17.65 11.47 -6.65
C GLU A 30 16.77 10.37 -6.03
N LYS A 31 15.83 10.73 -5.15
CA LYS A 31 14.89 9.76 -4.54
C LYS A 31 14.01 9.06 -5.58
N LEU A 32 13.57 9.77 -6.62
CA LEU A 32 12.81 9.18 -7.72
C LEU A 32 13.66 8.21 -8.52
N GLN A 33 14.91 8.56 -8.82
CA GLN A 33 15.85 7.71 -9.54
C GLN A 33 16.22 6.47 -8.73
N GLU A 34 16.47 6.59 -7.43
CA GLU A 34 16.73 5.45 -6.52
C GLU A 34 15.55 4.47 -6.49
N SER A 35 14.32 4.99 -6.52
CA SER A 35 13.11 4.17 -6.43
C SER A 35 12.70 3.53 -7.77
N THR A 36 12.96 4.21 -8.89
CA THR A 36 12.51 3.77 -10.23
C THR A 36 13.59 3.08 -11.03
N GLY A 37 14.87 3.36 -10.75
CA GLY A 37 15.99 3.03 -11.64
C GLY A 37 16.02 3.86 -12.93
N GLU A 38 15.08 4.79 -13.13
CA GLU A 38 15.02 5.67 -14.30
C GLU A 38 15.77 6.97 -14.03
N LEU A 39 16.46 7.51 -15.04
CA LEU A 39 17.17 8.77 -14.91
C LEU A 39 16.17 9.92 -14.72
N CYS A 40 16.20 10.53 -13.53
CA CYS A 40 15.39 11.71 -13.19
C CYS A 40 16.33 12.82 -12.74
N ASP A 41 16.23 14.00 -13.38
CA ASP A 41 17.04 15.15 -13.02
C ASP A 41 16.20 16.29 -12.43
N ARG A 42 16.86 17.30 -11.84
CA ARG A 42 16.18 18.46 -11.24
C ARG A 42 15.28 19.19 -12.24
N HIS A 43 15.65 19.16 -13.54
CA HIS A 43 14.92 19.85 -14.59
C HIS A 43 13.60 19.13 -14.91
N ALA A 44 13.59 17.80 -14.88
CA ALA A 44 12.37 17.00 -14.97
C ALA A 44 11.44 17.31 -13.81
N VAL A 45 11.95 17.30 -12.57
CA VAL A 45 11.16 17.67 -11.37
C VAL A 45 10.57 19.06 -11.50
N SER A 46 11.38 20.06 -11.88
CA SER A 46 10.90 21.42 -12.12
C SER A 46 9.80 21.50 -13.19
N ARG A 47 9.92 20.74 -14.29
CA ARG A 47 8.88 20.70 -15.33
C ARG A 47 7.60 20.00 -14.85
N PHE A 48 7.69 19.00 -13.99
CA PHE A 48 6.52 18.39 -13.35
C PHE A 48 5.80 19.39 -12.45
N GLU A 49 6.56 20.09 -11.58
CA GLU A 49 6.01 21.06 -10.64
C GLU A 49 5.31 22.23 -11.33
N ASN A 50 5.90 22.72 -12.42
CA ASN A 50 5.33 23.83 -13.18
C ASN A 50 4.30 23.37 -14.23
N GLY A 51 3.90 22.10 -14.26
CA GLY A 51 2.91 21.56 -15.21
C GLY A 51 3.35 21.54 -16.68
N HIS A 52 4.63 21.83 -16.98
CA HIS A 52 5.19 21.83 -18.34
C HIS A 52 5.43 20.40 -18.87
N ARG A 53 5.49 19.41 -17.98
CA ARG A 53 5.58 17.99 -18.31
C ARG A 53 4.56 17.21 -17.51
N LYS A 54 3.86 16.28 -18.17
CA LYS A 54 2.96 15.34 -17.49
C LYS A 54 3.78 14.39 -16.63
N LEU A 55 3.28 14.12 -15.42
CA LEU A 55 3.86 13.14 -14.52
C LEU A 55 3.66 11.72 -15.08
N PRO A 56 4.73 10.90 -15.21
CA PRO A 56 4.60 9.49 -15.58
C PRO A 56 3.74 8.71 -14.56
N ILE A 57 2.92 7.78 -15.04
CA ILE A 57 1.98 7.04 -14.17
C ILE A 57 2.68 6.20 -13.10
N ASN A 58 3.86 5.66 -13.42
CA ASN A 58 4.70 4.90 -12.50
C ASN A 58 5.25 5.76 -11.36
N TYR A 59 5.32 7.09 -11.52
CA TYR A 59 5.86 7.98 -10.48
C TYR A 59 4.82 8.33 -9.42
N VAL A 60 3.54 8.16 -9.72
CA VAL A 60 2.43 8.45 -8.80
C VAL A 60 2.54 7.68 -7.46
N PRO A 61 2.62 6.34 -7.44
CA PRO A 61 2.72 5.60 -6.19
C PRO A 61 4.03 5.88 -5.44
N ILE A 62 5.11 6.15 -6.18
CA ILE A 62 6.44 6.42 -5.62
C ILE A 62 6.46 7.79 -4.93
N LEU A 63 5.89 8.81 -5.56
CA LEU A 63 5.74 10.13 -4.96
C LEU A 63 4.85 10.08 -3.71
N ALA A 64 3.76 9.33 -3.75
CA ALA A 64 2.91 9.11 -2.58
C ALA A 64 3.71 8.50 -1.42
N GLN A 65 4.55 7.49 -1.71
CA GLN A 65 5.44 6.87 -0.73
C GLN A 65 6.51 7.85 -0.19
N ILE A 66 7.21 8.57 -1.06
CA ILE A 66 8.24 9.57 -0.66
C ILE A 66 7.62 10.65 0.23
N PHE A 67 6.39 11.08 -0.09
CA PHE A 67 5.69 12.14 0.63
C PHE A 67 4.94 11.66 1.87
N GLY A 68 4.79 10.34 2.06
CA GLY A 68 4.03 9.77 3.16
C GLY A 68 2.53 10.11 3.09
N ILE A 69 1.98 10.19 1.88
CA ILE A 69 0.57 10.49 1.61
C ILE A 69 -0.07 9.37 0.77
N THR A 70 -1.39 9.39 0.64
CA THR A 70 -2.11 8.55 -0.33
C THR A 70 -1.98 9.12 -1.75
N THR A 71 -2.16 8.26 -2.76
CA THR A 71 -2.26 8.71 -4.16
C THR A 71 -3.42 9.68 -4.35
N ASP A 72 -4.55 9.45 -3.67
CA ASP A 72 -5.70 10.34 -3.75
C ASP A 72 -5.40 11.75 -3.19
N GLU A 73 -4.60 11.86 -2.14
CA GLU A 73 -4.13 13.15 -1.62
C GLU A 73 -3.22 13.91 -2.61
N LEU A 74 -2.54 13.20 -3.51
CA LEU A 74 -1.77 13.82 -4.59
C LEU A 74 -2.66 14.45 -5.68
N PHE A 75 -3.88 13.95 -5.90
CA PHE A 75 -4.77 14.43 -6.98
C PHE A 75 -5.95 15.27 -6.50
N TYR A 76 -6.49 15.01 -5.31
CA TYR A 76 -7.73 15.62 -4.83
C TYR A 76 -7.50 16.54 -3.63
N SER A 77 -8.19 17.68 -3.58
CA SER A 77 -8.17 18.54 -2.39
C SER A 77 -8.82 17.84 -1.20
N ALA A 78 -8.53 18.29 0.03
CA ALA A 78 -9.17 17.74 1.22
C ALA A 78 -10.71 17.85 1.16
N GLU A 79 -11.26 18.89 0.52
CA GLU A 79 -12.70 19.03 0.32
C GLU A 79 -13.23 18.03 -0.70
N GLN A 80 -12.50 17.80 -1.80
CA GLN A 80 -12.86 16.78 -2.79
C GLN A 80 -12.82 15.38 -2.16
N LEU A 81 -11.76 15.07 -1.40
CA LEU A 81 -11.64 13.83 -0.64
C LEU A 81 -12.77 13.65 0.36
N ARG A 82 -13.21 14.70 1.06
CA ARG A 82 -14.37 14.62 1.97
C ARG A 82 -15.69 14.36 1.24
N LYS A 83 -15.82 14.79 -0.01
CA LYS A 83 -17.00 14.54 -0.85
C LYS A 83 -16.96 13.14 -1.48
N THR A 84 -15.77 12.63 -1.83
CA THR A 84 -15.60 11.32 -2.48
C THR A 84 -15.42 10.18 -1.48
N ASN A 85 -14.66 10.37 -0.41
CA ASN A 85 -14.62 9.48 0.75
C ASN A 85 -15.87 9.73 1.58
N LYS A 86 -16.99 9.08 1.19
CA LYS A 86 -17.93 8.62 2.20
C LYS A 86 -17.13 7.72 3.11
N ASP A 87 -16.74 8.17 4.30
CA ASP A 87 -16.07 7.32 5.29
C ASP A 87 -16.99 6.13 5.57
N PRO A 88 -16.76 4.96 4.95
CA PRO A 88 -17.74 3.88 4.99
C PRO A 88 -17.80 3.34 6.41
N PHE A 89 -16.66 3.33 7.08
CA PHE A 89 -16.50 2.89 8.45
C PHE A 89 -17.12 3.89 9.43
N GLY A 90 -16.83 5.18 9.30
CA GLY A 90 -17.43 6.21 10.13
C GLY A 90 -18.95 6.29 9.96
N THR A 91 -19.44 6.15 8.73
CA THR A 91 -20.88 6.09 8.42
C THR A 91 -21.51 4.84 9.03
N GLN A 92 -20.93 3.65 8.82
CA GLN A 92 -21.41 2.41 9.42
C GLN A 92 -21.40 2.46 10.95
N VAL A 93 -20.36 3.01 11.55
CA VAL A 93 -20.25 3.17 13.01
C VAL A 93 -21.32 4.12 13.54
N ALA A 94 -21.58 5.23 12.84
CA ALA A 94 -22.64 6.16 13.20
C ALA A 94 -24.04 5.50 13.11
N ASP A 95 -24.27 4.73 12.04
CA ASP A 95 -25.53 3.99 11.83
C ASP A 95 -25.74 2.93 12.92
N TYR A 96 -24.69 2.19 13.29
CA TYR A 96 -24.76 1.20 14.38
C TYR A 96 -24.97 1.84 15.75
N ARG A 97 -24.35 3.01 16.02
CA ARG A 97 -24.60 3.76 17.26
C ARG A 97 -26.04 4.19 17.37
N LYS A 98 -26.58 4.76 16.29
CA LYS A 98 -27.98 5.15 16.21
C LYS A 98 -28.91 3.94 16.40
N LEU A 99 -28.62 2.81 15.76
CA LEU A 99 -29.38 1.58 15.96
C LEU A 99 -29.32 1.08 17.41
N ALA A 100 -28.17 1.22 18.09
CA ALA A 100 -28.04 0.83 19.49
C ALA A 100 -28.81 1.76 20.44
N GLU A 101 -28.90 3.06 20.11
CA GLU A 101 -29.74 4.04 20.82
C GLU A 101 -31.23 3.77 20.61
N ASP A 102 -31.65 3.54 19.36
CA ASP A 102 -33.06 3.34 18.98
C ASP A 102 -33.59 1.94 19.35
N ASN A 103 -32.78 0.89 19.14
CA ASN A 103 -33.16 -0.51 19.36
C ASN A 103 -31.96 -1.38 19.81
N PRO A 104 -31.62 -1.34 21.12
CA PRO A 104 -30.42 -2.00 21.64
C PRO A 104 -30.44 -3.53 21.47
N LYS A 105 -31.62 -4.16 21.50
CA LYS A 105 -31.76 -5.61 21.34
C LYS A 105 -31.42 -6.06 19.92
N GLU A 106 -31.86 -5.31 18.91
CA GLU A 106 -31.55 -5.59 17.51
C GLU A 106 -30.07 -5.32 17.21
N ALA A 107 -29.52 -4.22 17.73
CA ALA A 107 -28.10 -3.92 17.62
C ALA A 107 -27.22 -5.04 18.20
N ALA A 108 -27.58 -5.54 19.38
CA ALA A 108 -26.89 -6.67 20.02
C ALA A 108 -27.00 -7.96 19.18
N GLY A 109 -28.17 -8.23 18.59
CA GLY A 109 -28.36 -9.38 17.70
C GLY A 109 -27.48 -9.33 16.46
N LYS A 110 -27.44 -8.19 15.76
CA LYS A 110 -26.58 -7.98 14.60
C LYS A 110 -25.09 -8.06 14.94
N ALA A 111 -24.70 -7.49 16.07
CA ALA A 111 -23.31 -7.58 16.55
C ALA A 111 -22.91 -9.03 16.84
N LEU A 112 -23.80 -9.82 17.47
CA LEU A 112 -23.56 -11.23 17.76
C LEU A 112 -23.42 -12.06 16.47
N GLU A 113 -24.29 -11.81 15.49
CA GLU A 113 -24.24 -12.48 14.18
C GLU A 113 -22.92 -12.18 13.45
N ALA A 114 -22.50 -10.91 13.42
CA ALA A 114 -21.23 -10.51 12.82
C ALA A 114 -20.03 -11.16 13.52
N LEU A 115 -20.05 -11.24 14.85
CA LEU A 115 -19.01 -11.94 15.62
C LEU A 115 -18.96 -13.43 15.32
N LEU A 116 -20.13 -14.07 15.15
CA LEU A 116 -20.21 -15.49 14.79
C LEU A 116 -19.63 -15.74 13.39
N GLN A 117 -19.96 -14.88 12.42
CA GLN A 117 -19.42 -14.95 11.07
C GLN A 117 -17.89 -14.77 11.07
N ALA A 118 -17.39 -13.73 11.74
CA ALA A 118 -15.96 -13.46 11.85
C ALA A 118 -15.21 -14.63 12.51
N LYS A 119 -15.79 -15.26 13.55
CA LYS A 119 -15.22 -16.45 14.19
C LYS A 119 -15.07 -17.61 13.20
N ASN A 120 -16.12 -17.89 12.42
CA ASN A 120 -16.11 -18.99 11.45
C ASN A 120 -15.10 -18.74 10.33
N GLU A 121 -15.01 -17.50 9.86
CA GLU A 121 -14.04 -17.10 8.83
C GLU A 121 -12.60 -17.26 9.34
N VAL A 122 -12.29 -16.76 10.53
CA VAL A 122 -10.97 -16.93 11.16
C VAL A 122 -10.62 -18.41 11.34
N GLN A 123 -11.58 -19.25 11.72
CA GLN A 123 -11.34 -20.68 11.85
C GLN A 123 -11.01 -21.33 10.49
N THR A 124 -11.71 -20.92 9.44
CA THR A 124 -11.47 -21.41 8.08
C THR A 124 -10.09 -20.98 7.57
N LEU A 125 -9.72 -19.71 7.78
CA LEU A 125 -8.42 -19.18 7.41
C LEU A 125 -7.29 -19.88 8.15
N LYS A 126 -7.47 -20.17 9.45
CA LYS A 126 -6.49 -20.94 10.24
C LYS A 126 -6.27 -22.34 9.66
N GLU A 127 -7.34 -23.00 9.25
CA GLU A 127 -7.23 -24.33 8.64
C GLU A 127 -6.52 -24.29 7.27
N GLN A 128 -6.81 -23.28 6.47
CA GLN A 128 -6.11 -23.05 5.19
C GLN A 128 -4.62 -22.76 5.40
N LEU A 129 -4.29 -21.93 6.39
CA LEU A 129 -2.90 -21.61 6.74
C LEU A 129 -2.14 -22.88 7.14
N ARG A 130 -2.73 -23.71 8.02
CA ARG A 130 -2.13 -24.98 8.44
C ARG A 130 -1.81 -25.87 7.24
N LYS A 131 -2.75 -26.04 6.30
CA LYS A 131 -2.51 -26.83 5.08
C LYS A 131 -1.40 -26.24 4.22
N CYS A 132 -1.33 -24.92 4.13
CA CYS A 132 -0.30 -24.23 3.36
C CYS A 132 1.10 -24.44 3.98
N GLU A 133 1.19 -24.36 5.31
CA GLU A 133 2.42 -24.63 6.06
C GLU A 133 2.89 -26.08 5.89
N GLU A 134 1.99 -27.05 5.98
CA GLU A 134 2.31 -28.47 5.74
C GLU A 134 2.84 -28.72 4.32
N GLU A 135 2.21 -28.12 3.29
CA GLU A 135 2.68 -28.22 1.90
C GLU A 135 4.02 -27.52 1.67
N LEU A 136 4.25 -26.38 2.33
CA LEU A 136 5.52 -25.68 2.28
C LEU A 136 6.65 -26.53 2.87
N GLU A 137 6.40 -27.20 3.99
CA GLU A 137 7.40 -28.07 4.64
C GLU A 137 7.74 -29.29 3.77
N LYS A 138 6.74 -29.91 3.13
CA LYS A 138 6.96 -30.98 2.15
C LYS A 138 7.81 -30.52 0.96
N LYS A 139 7.53 -29.34 0.42
CA LYS A 139 8.32 -28.77 -0.68
C LYS A 139 9.74 -28.41 -0.23
N SER A 140 9.89 -27.84 0.96
CA SER A 140 11.18 -27.49 1.58
C SER A 140 12.08 -28.73 1.73
N THR A 141 11.55 -29.82 2.27
CA THR A 141 12.28 -31.09 2.41
C THR A 141 12.67 -31.68 1.06
N LEU A 142 11.78 -31.61 0.06
CA LEU A 142 12.07 -32.08 -1.29
C LEU A 142 13.18 -31.28 -1.97
N VAL A 143 13.16 -29.94 -1.85
CA VAL A 143 14.22 -29.05 -2.36
C VAL A 143 15.56 -29.39 -1.73
N LYS A 144 15.60 -29.58 -0.40
CA LYS A 144 16.83 -30.01 0.31
C LYS A 144 17.36 -31.34 -0.23
N LYS A 145 16.48 -32.31 -0.50
CA LYS A 145 16.87 -33.61 -1.07
C LYS A 145 17.46 -33.48 -2.47
N TYR A 146 16.83 -32.72 -3.36
CA TYR A 146 17.35 -32.48 -4.71
C TYR A 146 18.68 -31.71 -4.70
N ALA A 147 18.83 -30.72 -3.82
CA ALA A 147 20.08 -29.99 -3.65
C ALA A 147 21.23 -30.90 -3.21
N ALA A 148 20.97 -31.85 -2.30
CA ALA A 148 21.97 -32.84 -1.88
C ALA A 148 22.36 -33.80 -3.02
N LEU A 149 21.38 -34.28 -3.79
CA LEU A 149 21.61 -35.16 -4.94
C LEU A 149 22.44 -34.47 -6.03
N SER A 150 22.12 -33.20 -6.34
CA SER A 150 22.86 -32.41 -7.32
C SER A 150 24.32 -32.21 -6.90
N LYS A 151 24.59 -31.98 -5.60
CA LYS A 151 25.97 -31.91 -5.09
C LYS A 151 26.74 -33.22 -5.26
N MET A 152 26.09 -34.36 -5.00
CA MET A 152 26.72 -35.68 -5.21
C MET A 152 27.01 -35.95 -6.69
N LEU A 153 26.08 -35.60 -7.58
CA LEU A 153 26.23 -35.78 -9.02
C LEU A 153 27.41 -34.95 -9.57
N ASN A 154 27.52 -33.69 -9.18
CA ASN A 154 28.63 -32.83 -9.60
C ASN A 154 29.98 -33.40 -9.13
N LYS A 155 30.03 -33.94 -7.91
CA LYS A 155 31.25 -34.54 -7.37
C LYS A 155 31.68 -35.81 -8.13
N LEU A 156 30.73 -36.64 -8.55
CA LEU A 156 31.01 -37.82 -9.40
C LEU A 156 31.50 -37.41 -10.80
N GLN A 157 30.96 -36.33 -11.36
CA GLN A 157 31.39 -35.81 -12.67
C GLN A 157 32.79 -35.15 -12.62
N GLU A 158 33.19 -34.62 -11.47
CA GLU A 158 34.56 -34.11 -11.23
C GLU A 158 35.57 -35.24 -10.98
N GLU A 159 35.15 -36.41 -10.51
CA GLU A 159 36.01 -37.59 -10.28
C GLU A 159 36.24 -38.44 -11.54
N ASP A 160 35.39 -38.30 -12.58
CA ASP A 160 35.50 -38.98 -13.88
C ASP A 160 36.30 -38.16 -14.95
N GLN A 161 36.85 -37.00 -14.61
CA GLN A 161 37.71 -36.14 -15.47
C GLN A 161 39.18 -36.22 -15.05
#